data_AF-A0A378KX20-F1
#
_entry.id   AF-A0A378KX20-F1
#
_cell.length_a   1.000
_cell.length_b   1.000
_cell.length_c   1.000
_cell.angle_alpha   90.00
_cell.angle_beta   90.00
_cell.angle_gamma   90.00
#
_symmetry.space_group_name_H-M   'P 1'
#
loop_
_entity.id
_entity.type
_entity.pdbx_description
1 polymer ?
#
loop_
_entity_poly.entity_id
_entity_poly.type
_entity_poly.pdbx_seq_one_letter_code
_entity_poly.pdbx_strand_id
1 'polypeptide(L)'
;MNKLLLAVTCMLLICASYAQIYKWIDSQGVVHFSDRPHPGSEQLKIPDAQGYTPPVKQSGSDTQNQEKKDTSTSEEHKYTKIAILQPLNESTIRNNQGYVVVSVELEPALVQGDNLQLIFDGAPLGDPQPNLLFQLNGIYRGKHTLAVQVINSEGEVLLTSDSITIFMHRPRVGMVQGTRKNNTKNLAQHSN
;
A
#
# COMPACT_ATOMS: atom_id res chain seq x y z
N MET A 1 -25.49 -45.82 -15.50
CA MET A 1 -25.83 -44.47 -15.00
C MET A 1 -24.99 -44.05 -13.77
N ASN A 2 -24.34 -44.98 -13.06
CA ASN A 2 -23.61 -44.67 -11.81
C ASN A 2 -22.23 -44.00 -11.98
N LYS A 3 -21.65 -44.03 -13.20
CA LYS A 3 -20.33 -43.41 -13.48
C LYS A 3 -20.43 -41.90 -13.71
N LEU A 4 -21.58 -41.40 -14.15
CA LEU A 4 -21.84 -39.96 -14.33
C LEU A 4 -22.09 -39.27 -12.98
N LEU A 5 -22.76 -39.97 -12.06
CA LEU A 5 -22.99 -39.48 -10.70
C LEU A 5 -21.66 -39.32 -9.93
N LEU A 6 -20.72 -40.26 -10.12
CA LEU A 6 -19.40 -40.23 -9.47
C LEU A 6 -18.53 -39.06 -9.96
N ALA A 7 -18.63 -38.69 -11.24
CA ALA A 7 -17.87 -37.57 -11.81
C ALA A 7 -18.37 -36.21 -11.32
N VAL A 8 -19.69 -36.05 -11.12
CA VAL A 8 -20.29 -34.80 -10.61
C VAL A 8 -20.00 -34.60 -9.12
N THR A 9 -19.93 -35.67 -8.32
CA THR A 9 -19.56 -35.58 -6.89
C THR A 9 -18.08 -35.22 -6.68
N CYS A 10 -17.19 -35.59 -7.60
CA CYS A 10 -15.76 -35.27 -7.48
C CYS A 10 -15.43 -33.80 -7.81
N MET A 11 -16.28 -33.13 -8.62
CA MET A 11 -16.06 -31.73 -9.01
C MET A 11 -16.54 -30.70 -7.97
N LEU A 12 -17.35 -31.11 -6.99
CA LEU A 12 -17.85 -30.22 -5.92
C LEU A 12 -16.90 -30.07 -4.72
N LEU A 13 -15.70 -30.66 -4.77
CA LEU A 13 -14.73 -30.74 -3.67
C LEU A 13 -13.56 -29.75 -3.80
N ILE A 14 -13.71 -28.68 -4.58
CA ILE A 14 -12.70 -27.61 -4.64
C ILE A 14 -12.94 -26.68 -3.44
N CYS A 15 -12.03 -26.80 -2.48
CA CYS A 15 -12.04 -26.19 -1.16
C CYS A 15 -12.24 -24.67 -1.17
N ALA A 16 -13.11 -24.19 -0.28
CA ALA A 16 -13.09 -22.81 0.18
C ALA A 16 -11.79 -22.56 0.96
N SER A 17 -10.90 -21.72 0.42
CA SER A 17 -9.72 -21.24 1.16
C SER A 17 -10.11 -20.06 2.04
N TYR A 18 -10.13 -20.25 3.35
CA TYR A 18 -10.21 -19.15 4.32
C TYR A 18 -8.81 -18.59 4.55
N ALA A 19 -8.52 -17.38 4.07
CA ALA A 19 -7.28 -16.67 4.39
C ALA A 19 -7.44 -15.98 5.75
N GLN A 20 -6.74 -16.46 6.77
CA GLN A 20 -6.71 -15.84 8.10
C GLN A 20 -5.45 -14.96 8.21
N ILE A 21 -5.66 -13.64 8.30
CA ILE A 21 -4.59 -12.65 8.40
C ILE A 21 -4.33 -12.36 9.88
N TYR A 22 -3.08 -12.54 10.33
CA TYR A 22 -2.66 -12.30 11.71
C TYR A 22 -1.91 -10.97 11.81
N LYS A 23 -2.28 -10.11 12.77
CA LYS A 23 -1.63 -8.82 13.06
C LYS A 23 -0.84 -8.91 14.36
N TRP A 24 0.39 -8.40 14.39
CA TRP A 24 1.11 -8.13 15.65
C TRP A 24 1.74 -6.75 15.64
N ILE A 25 2.06 -6.25 16.83
CA ILE A 25 2.73 -4.96 17.02
C ILE A 25 4.06 -5.27 17.67
N ASP A 26 5.16 -4.79 17.06
CA ASP A 26 6.49 -4.97 17.63
C ASP A 26 6.77 -3.94 18.74
N SER A 27 7.91 -4.11 19.41
CA SER A 27 8.36 -3.23 20.50
C SER A 27 8.67 -1.79 20.06
N GLN A 28 8.54 -1.47 18.77
CA GLN A 28 8.72 -0.13 18.20
C GLN A 28 7.38 0.48 17.75
N GLY A 29 6.25 -0.18 18.03
CA GLY A 29 4.92 0.31 17.66
C GLY A 29 4.56 0.09 16.20
N VAL A 30 5.37 -0.66 15.45
CA VAL A 30 5.12 -0.96 14.03
C VAL A 30 4.21 -2.18 13.95
N VAL A 31 3.15 -2.04 13.14
CA VAL A 31 2.15 -3.09 12.91
C VAL A 31 2.60 -3.99 11.76
N HIS A 32 2.67 -5.28 12.00
CA HIS A 32 3.01 -6.31 11.01
C HIS A 32 1.83 -7.25 10.78
N PHE A 33 1.69 -7.75 9.55
CA PHE A 33 0.66 -8.71 9.14
C PHE A 33 1.28 -9.97 8.52
N SER A 34 0.79 -11.16 8.84
CA SER A 34 1.24 -12.44 8.27
C SER A 34 0.12 -13.47 8.15
N ASP A 35 0.20 -14.31 7.13
CA ASP A 35 -0.73 -15.43 6.88
C ASP A 35 -0.21 -16.78 7.41
N ARG A 36 0.82 -16.77 8.28
CA ARG A 36 1.41 -17.99 8.86
C ARG A 36 1.52 -17.90 10.39
N PRO A 37 1.10 -18.93 11.13
CA PRO A 37 1.13 -18.91 12.59
C PRO A 37 2.57 -18.91 13.12
N HIS A 38 2.83 -18.08 14.14
CA HIS A 38 4.10 -18.00 14.85
C HIS A 38 3.91 -18.38 16.33
N PRO A 39 4.88 -19.05 16.99
CA PRO A 39 4.78 -19.40 18.40
C PRO A 39 4.65 -18.15 19.28
N GLY A 40 3.59 -18.07 20.09
CA GLY A 40 3.32 -16.94 21.01
C GLY A 40 2.15 -16.04 20.63
N SER A 41 1.38 -16.37 19.58
CA SER A 41 0.18 -15.61 19.22
C SER A 41 -0.99 -15.88 20.17
N GLU A 42 -1.45 -14.84 20.87
CA GLU A 42 -2.76 -14.85 21.54
C GLU A 42 -3.88 -14.48 20.56
N GLN A 43 -5.01 -15.18 20.69
CA GLN A 43 -6.18 -15.01 19.84
C GLN A 43 -6.95 -13.75 20.25
N LEU A 44 -6.71 -12.63 19.54
CA LEU A 44 -7.45 -11.40 19.77
C LEU A 44 -8.81 -11.48 19.05
N LYS A 45 -9.89 -11.70 19.79
CA LYS A 45 -11.25 -11.42 19.33
C LYS A 45 -11.34 -9.92 19.05
N ILE A 46 -11.49 -9.57 17.78
CA ILE A 46 -11.78 -8.21 17.33
C ILE A 46 -13.16 -7.83 17.90
N PRO A 47 -13.29 -6.84 18.79
CA PRO A 47 -14.58 -6.25 19.08
C PRO A 47 -15.03 -5.45 17.86
N ASP A 48 -16.32 -5.54 17.54
CA ASP A 48 -16.96 -4.81 16.45
C ASP A 48 -16.54 -3.33 16.44
N ALA A 49 -16.34 -2.81 15.23
CA ALA A 49 -15.90 -1.46 14.97
C ALA A 49 -16.67 -0.44 15.81
N GLN A 50 -16.00 0.12 16.81
CA GLN A 50 -16.50 1.30 17.51
C GLN A 50 -16.35 2.48 16.57
N GLY A 51 -17.49 2.94 16.08
CA GLY A 51 -17.61 4.15 15.28
C GLY A 51 -16.87 5.32 15.93
N TYR A 52 -16.16 6.06 15.11
CA TYR A 52 -15.61 7.34 15.48
C TYR A 52 -16.77 8.31 15.75
N THR A 53 -17.00 8.63 17.02
CA THR A 53 -17.90 9.72 17.42
C THR A 53 -17.08 11.01 17.47
N PRO A 54 -17.31 11.98 16.58
CA PRO A 54 -16.65 13.29 16.68
C PRO A 54 -17.06 14.01 17.97
N PRO A 55 -16.20 14.84 18.57
CA PRO A 55 -16.49 15.50 19.83
C PRO A 55 -17.67 16.46 19.67
N VAL A 56 -18.67 16.29 20.54
CA VAL A 56 -19.81 17.21 20.70
C VAL A 56 -19.27 18.57 21.10
N LYS A 57 -19.41 19.56 20.21
CA LYS A 57 -19.37 20.97 20.59
C LYS A 57 -20.76 21.37 21.07
N GLN A 58 -20.92 21.47 22.39
CA GLN A 58 -21.97 22.28 22.98
C GLN A 58 -21.51 23.74 22.97
N SER A 59 -22.26 24.60 22.29
CA SER A 59 -22.79 25.87 22.84
C SER A 59 -23.28 26.76 21.70
N GLY A 60 -24.45 27.37 21.88
CA GLY A 60 -24.96 28.43 21.03
C GLY A 60 -26.29 28.10 20.39
N SER A 61 -27.36 28.16 21.18
CA SER A 61 -28.70 28.45 20.69
C SER A 61 -28.68 29.68 19.77
N ASP A 62 -29.21 29.56 18.56
CA ASP A 62 -30.17 30.53 18.05
C ASP A 62 -31.01 29.94 16.93
N THR A 63 -32.30 30.16 17.11
CA THR A 63 -33.42 29.76 16.26
C THR A 63 -33.34 30.46 14.90
N GLN A 64 -33.28 29.70 13.81
CA GLN A 64 -34.15 30.04 12.66
C GLN A 64 -34.46 28.83 11.79
N ASN A 65 -35.74 28.49 11.83
CA ASN A 65 -36.45 27.64 10.91
C ASN A 65 -36.30 28.18 9.47
N GLN A 66 -35.77 27.38 8.55
CA GLN A 66 -36.03 27.55 7.11
C GLN A 66 -35.93 26.22 6.38
N GLU A 67 -37.11 25.66 6.17
CA GLU A 67 -37.58 24.92 5.01
C GLU A 67 -36.55 24.27 4.07
N LYS A 68 -36.55 22.94 4.17
CA LYS A 68 -36.50 21.96 3.09
C LYS A 68 -36.54 22.56 1.67
N LYS A 69 -35.41 22.47 0.98
CA LYS A 69 -35.38 22.30 -0.47
C LYS A 69 -34.44 21.15 -0.79
N ASP A 70 -35.03 19.96 -0.91
CA ASP A 70 -34.45 18.85 -1.65
C ASP A 70 -34.19 19.33 -3.08
N THR A 71 -33.00 19.85 -3.30
CA THR A 71 -32.43 19.94 -4.63
C THR A 71 -31.33 18.89 -4.61
N SER A 72 -31.64 17.71 -5.17
CA SER A 72 -30.62 16.79 -5.66
C SER A 72 -29.93 17.47 -6.84
N THR A 73 -29.16 18.50 -6.53
CA THR A 73 -28.04 18.93 -7.36
C THR A 73 -26.98 17.91 -7.01
N SER A 74 -26.57 17.09 -7.98
CA SER A 74 -25.31 16.37 -7.87
C SER A 74 -24.25 17.44 -7.58
N GLU A 75 -23.88 17.59 -6.32
CA GLU A 75 -22.77 18.46 -5.95
C GLU A 75 -21.56 17.81 -6.60
N GLU A 76 -21.18 18.33 -7.76
CA GLU A 76 -19.92 18.02 -8.41
C GLU A 76 -18.84 18.44 -7.40
N HIS A 77 -18.39 17.49 -6.58
CA HIS A 77 -17.33 17.71 -5.63
C HIS A 77 -16.05 17.94 -6.43
N LYS A 78 -15.75 19.20 -6.72
CA LYS A 78 -14.59 19.58 -7.52
C LYS A 78 -13.34 19.61 -6.67
N TYR A 79 -12.47 18.65 -6.89
CA TYR A 79 -11.09 18.70 -6.43
C TYR A 79 -10.36 19.86 -7.11
N THR A 80 -9.71 20.71 -6.32
CA THR A 80 -9.00 21.89 -6.81
C THR A 80 -7.50 21.64 -6.90
N LYS A 81 -6.97 20.73 -6.08
CA LYS A 81 -5.54 20.42 -6.02
C LYS A 81 -5.32 18.96 -5.74
N ILE A 82 -4.41 18.35 -6.51
CA ILE A 82 -3.83 17.04 -6.21
C ILE A 82 -2.34 17.08 -6.57
N ALA A 83 -1.49 16.62 -5.66
CA ALA A 83 -0.04 16.60 -5.88
C ALA A 83 0.62 15.44 -5.14
N ILE A 84 1.70 14.90 -5.71
CA ILE A 84 2.56 13.94 -5.03
C ILE A 84 3.56 14.72 -4.16
N LEU A 85 3.49 14.54 -2.84
CA LEU A 85 4.39 15.17 -1.88
C LEU A 85 5.70 14.41 -1.72
N GLN A 86 5.62 13.08 -1.71
CA GLN A 86 6.78 12.20 -1.72
C GLN A 86 6.52 11.04 -2.67
N PRO A 87 7.52 10.55 -3.40
CA PRO A 87 8.85 11.15 -3.53
C PRO A 87 8.82 12.51 -4.24
N LEU A 88 9.85 13.34 -4.05
CA LEU A 88 9.99 14.58 -4.82
C LEU A 88 10.31 14.27 -6.29
N ASN A 89 9.94 15.20 -7.17
CA ASN A 89 10.32 15.12 -8.58
C ASN A 89 11.85 15.01 -8.74
N GLU A 90 12.26 14.17 -9.67
CA GLU A 90 13.64 13.80 -9.99
C GLU A 90 14.44 13.16 -8.85
N SER A 91 13.77 12.69 -7.81
CA SER A 91 14.45 12.03 -6.69
C SER A 91 15.08 10.69 -7.10
N THR A 92 16.24 10.41 -6.51
CA THR A 92 16.93 9.13 -6.68
C THR A 92 16.65 8.22 -5.49
N ILE A 93 16.06 7.06 -5.75
CA ILE A 93 15.72 6.06 -4.73
C ILE A 93 16.70 4.90 -4.86
N ARG A 94 17.33 4.51 -3.74
CA ARG A 94 18.27 3.39 -3.67
C ARG A 94 17.69 2.29 -2.81
N ASN A 95 16.97 1.36 -3.44
CA ASN A 95 16.33 0.26 -2.73
C ASN A 95 16.54 -1.06 -3.50
N ASN A 96 16.97 -2.11 -2.82
CA ASN A 96 17.24 -3.42 -3.42
C ASN A 96 15.96 -4.19 -3.78
N GLN A 97 14.86 -3.94 -3.06
CA GLN A 97 13.54 -4.54 -3.28
C GLN A 97 12.67 -3.71 -4.24
N GLY A 98 13.15 -2.55 -4.69
CA GLY A 98 12.36 -1.64 -5.51
C GLY A 98 11.18 -1.03 -4.74
N TYR A 99 11.37 -0.79 -3.44
CA TYR A 99 10.36 -0.19 -2.58
C TYR A 99 10.31 1.33 -2.75
N VAL A 100 9.12 1.87 -2.97
CA VAL A 100 8.83 3.32 -3.05
C VAL A 100 7.52 3.61 -2.32
N VAL A 101 7.54 4.65 -1.48
CA VAL A 101 6.33 5.17 -0.84
C VAL A 101 5.94 6.45 -1.56
N VAL A 102 4.68 6.52 -2.00
CA VAL A 102 4.09 7.70 -2.62
C VAL A 102 3.07 8.30 -1.68
N SER A 103 3.27 9.54 -1.23
CA SER A 103 2.30 10.29 -0.43
C SER A 103 1.69 11.41 -1.26
N VAL A 104 0.38 11.61 -1.09
CA VAL A 104 -0.43 12.51 -1.90
C VAL A 104 -1.06 13.58 -1.03
N GLU A 105 -1.09 14.80 -1.55
CA GLU A 105 -1.90 15.90 -1.08
C GLU A 105 -3.12 16.03 -1.97
N LEU A 106 -4.30 16.24 -1.37
CA LEU A 106 -5.56 16.42 -2.07
C LEU A 106 -6.39 17.49 -1.35
N GLU A 107 -6.90 18.46 -2.11
CA GLU A 107 -7.79 19.51 -1.61
C GLU A 107 -9.02 19.67 -2.52
N PRO A 108 -10.24 19.77 -1.96
CA PRO A 108 -10.61 19.39 -0.57
C PRO A 108 -10.32 17.91 -0.26
N ALA A 109 -10.50 17.51 1.00
CA ALA A 109 -10.30 16.12 1.41
C ALA A 109 -11.15 15.16 0.57
N LEU A 110 -10.66 13.93 0.38
CA LEU A 110 -11.32 12.92 -0.44
C LEU A 110 -12.75 12.68 0.06
N VAL A 111 -13.71 12.81 -0.85
CA VAL A 111 -15.13 12.59 -0.57
C VAL A 111 -15.42 11.10 -0.52
N GLN A 112 -16.33 10.70 0.35
CA GLN A 112 -16.71 9.30 0.48
C GLN A 112 -17.31 8.76 -0.83
N GLY A 113 -16.76 7.65 -1.32
CA GLY A 113 -17.18 7.02 -2.57
C GLY A 113 -16.20 7.28 -3.72
N ASP A 114 -15.44 8.37 -3.65
CA ASP A 114 -14.32 8.62 -4.55
C ASP A 114 -13.07 7.87 -4.08
N ASN A 115 -12.20 7.55 -5.02
CA ASN A 115 -10.98 6.81 -4.78
C ASN A 115 -9.81 7.42 -5.55
N LEU A 116 -8.60 7.21 -5.07
CA LEU A 116 -7.38 7.53 -5.79
C LEU A 116 -6.80 6.28 -6.45
N GLN A 117 -6.20 6.46 -7.61
CA GLN A 117 -5.44 5.44 -8.30
C GLN A 117 -4.09 5.99 -8.73
N LEU A 118 -3.04 5.20 -8.52
CA LEU A 118 -1.69 5.56 -8.95
C LEU A 118 -1.52 5.24 -10.44
N ILE A 119 -0.88 6.14 -11.16
CA ILE A 119 -0.42 5.94 -12.53
C ILE A 119 1.10 5.75 -12.48
N PHE A 120 1.57 4.61 -12.97
CA PHE A 120 2.98 4.23 -13.05
C PHE A 120 3.36 4.04 -14.52
N ASP A 121 4.34 4.79 -15.00
CA ASP A 121 4.82 4.76 -16.39
C ASP A 121 3.69 4.90 -17.43
N GLY A 122 2.68 5.72 -17.11
CA GLY A 122 1.53 6.00 -17.98
C GLY A 122 0.39 4.99 -17.90
N ALA A 123 0.49 3.96 -17.05
CA ALA A 123 -0.56 2.97 -16.83
C ALA A 123 -1.09 3.00 -15.39
N PRO A 124 -2.40 2.76 -15.17
CA PRO A 124 -2.94 2.61 -13.82
C PRO A 124 -2.29 1.39 -13.12
N LEU A 125 -1.91 1.59 -11.86
CA LEU A 125 -1.29 0.58 -11.02
C LEU A 125 -2.16 0.33 -9.78
N GLY A 126 -2.61 -0.92 -9.65
CA GLY A 126 -3.48 -1.34 -8.56
C GLY A 126 -4.93 -0.87 -8.72
N ASP A 127 -5.77 -1.31 -7.79
CA ASP A 127 -7.18 -0.92 -7.75
C ASP A 127 -7.34 0.48 -7.13
N PRO A 128 -8.40 1.23 -7.49
CA PRO A 128 -8.72 2.49 -6.84
C PRO A 128 -8.95 2.30 -5.34
N GLN A 129 -8.38 3.17 -4.52
CA GLN A 129 -8.45 3.10 -3.06
C GLN A 129 -8.62 4.49 -2.41
N PRO A 130 -9.20 4.59 -1.20
CA PRO A 130 -9.41 5.88 -0.54
C PRO A 130 -8.15 6.43 0.17
N ASN A 131 -7.02 5.71 0.10
CA ASN A 131 -5.81 6.07 0.81
C ASN A 131 -4.94 7.04 -0.01
N LEU A 132 -4.41 8.08 0.66
CA LEU A 132 -3.46 9.04 0.10
C LEU A 132 -2.00 8.53 0.12
N LEU A 133 -1.77 7.29 0.59
CA LEU A 133 -0.48 6.65 0.64
C LEU A 133 -0.46 5.38 -0.21
N PHE A 134 0.50 5.30 -1.13
CA PHE A 134 0.74 4.13 -1.96
C PHE A 134 2.10 3.53 -1.65
N GLN A 135 2.17 2.20 -1.62
CA GLN A 135 3.40 1.46 -1.39
C GLN A 135 3.67 0.57 -2.60
N LEU A 136 4.71 0.90 -3.34
CA LEU A 136 5.13 0.15 -4.51
C LEU A 136 6.29 -0.75 -4.11
N ASN A 137 6.29 -1.96 -4.66
CA ASN A 137 7.32 -2.97 -4.47
C ASN A 137 7.75 -3.51 -5.83
N GLY A 138 8.99 -3.99 -5.92
CA GLY A 138 9.47 -4.61 -7.15
C GLY A 138 9.69 -3.64 -8.30
N ILE A 139 9.77 -2.33 -8.06
CA ILE A 139 10.11 -1.37 -9.10
C ILE A 139 11.53 -1.65 -9.61
N TYR A 140 11.65 -1.81 -10.92
CA TYR A 140 12.94 -2.05 -11.56
C TYR A 140 13.83 -0.81 -11.49
N ARG A 141 15.13 -1.00 -11.75
CA ARG A 141 16.05 0.13 -11.85
C ARG A 141 15.75 0.93 -13.12
N GLY A 142 15.91 2.24 -13.06
CA GLY A 142 15.72 3.11 -14.21
C GLY A 142 14.94 4.38 -13.87
N LYS A 143 14.52 5.07 -14.93
CA LYS A 143 13.65 6.24 -14.85
C LYS A 143 12.21 5.77 -14.87
N HIS A 144 11.40 6.22 -13.91
CA HIS A 144 9.97 5.94 -13.84
C HIS A 144 9.20 7.24 -13.67
N THR A 145 7.97 7.27 -14.17
CA THR A 145 7.06 8.40 -13.98
C THR A 145 5.88 8.00 -13.11
N LEU A 146 5.51 8.87 -12.17
CA LEU A 146 4.40 8.68 -11.26
C LEU A 146 3.40 9.83 -11.45
N ALA A 147 2.11 9.52 -11.40
CA ALA A 147 1.03 10.50 -11.25
C ALA A 147 -0.10 9.84 -10.45
N VAL A 148 -1.05 10.60 -9.92
CA VAL A 148 -2.21 10.07 -9.20
C VAL A 148 -3.47 10.69 -9.77
N GLN A 149 -4.51 9.89 -9.92
CA GLN A 149 -5.82 10.35 -10.37
C GLN A 149 -6.89 10.07 -9.33
N VAL A 150 -7.88 10.95 -9.24
CA VAL A 150 -9.10 10.77 -8.45
C VAL A 150 -10.19 10.24 -9.38
N ILE A 151 -10.89 9.22 -8.93
CA ILE A 151 -11.90 8.49 -9.68
C ILE A 151 -13.18 8.45 -8.84
N ASN A 152 -14.32 8.73 -9.46
CA ASN A 152 -15.61 8.66 -8.79
C ASN A 152 -16.10 7.20 -8.64
N SER A 153 -17.23 7.04 -7.95
CA SER A 153 -17.86 5.71 -7.78
C SER A 153 -18.32 5.05 -9.09
N GLU A 154 -18.45 5.81 -10.17
CA GLU A 154 -18.85 5.34 -11.50
C GLU A 154 -17.62 4.94 -12.37
N GLY A 155 -16.40 5.17 -11.88
CA GLY A 155 -15.16 4.86 -12.58
C GLY A 155 -14.63 6.00 -13.47
N GLU A 156 -15.22 7.19 -13.40
CA GLU A 156 -14.79 8.35 -14.17
C GLU A 156 -13.66 9.10 -13.46
N VAL A 157 -12.67 9.52 -14.23
CA VAL A 157 -11.54 10.32 -13.70
C VAL A 157 -11.98 11.77 -13.53
N LEU A 158 -11.97 12.25 -12.28
CA LEU A 158 -12.34 13.62 -11.91
C LEU A 158 -11.18 14.60 -12.02
N LEU A 159 -9.99 14.17 -11.57
CA LEU A 159 -8.78 15.00 -11.56
C LEU A 159 -7.54 14.12 -11.65
N THR A 160 -6.48 14.60 -12.28
CA THR A 160 -5.17 13.93 -12.34
C THR A 160 -4.08 14.92 -11.93
N SER A 161 -3.11 14.45 -11.14
CA SER A 161 -1.96 15.25 -10.73
C SER A 161 -0.98 15.46 -11.86
N ASP A 162 -0.11 16.45 -11.69
CA ASP A 162 1.12 16.52 -12.48
C ASP A 162 1.93 15.23 -12.31
N SER A 163 2.64 14.86 -13.38
CA SER A 163 3.52 13.70 -13.35
C SER A 163 4.91 14.10 -12.83
N ILE A 164 5.43 13.29 -11.91
CA ILE A 164 6.80 13.40 -11.42
C ILE A 164 7.64 12.26 -11.99
N THR A 165 8.94 12.50 -12.11
CA THR A 165 9.93 11.50 -12.50
C THR A 165 10.72 11.04 -11.27
N ILE A 166 11.04 9.76 -11.17
CA ILE A 166 11.96 9.22 -10.17
C ILE A 166 13.02 8.34 -10.82
N PHE A 167 14.16 8.17 -10.15
CA PHE A 167 15.26 7.32 -10.58
C PHE A 167 15.51 6.21 -9.57
N MET A 168 15.21 4.96 -9.94
CA MET A 168 15.45 3.80 -9.09
C MET A 168 16.84 3.19 -9.37
N HIS A 169 17.62 2.99 -8.31
CA HIS A 169 18.95 2.39 -8.36
C HIS A 169 19.05 1.19 -7.41
N ARG A 170 19.68 0.10 -7.86
CA ARG A 170 20.08 -0.97 -6.94
C ARG A 170 21.33 -0.54 -6.16
N PRO A 171 21.36 -0.69 -4.82
CA PRO A 171 22.59 -0.52 -4.06
C PRO A 171 23.69 -1.46 -4.58
N ARG A 172 24.92 -0.97 -4.64
CA ARG A 172 26.08 -1.82 -4.94
C ARG A 172 26.34 -2.71 -3.72
N VAL A 173 26.33 -4.02 -3.91
CA VAL A 173 26.89 -4.95 -2.91
C VAL A 173 28.40 -4.77 -2.92
N GLY A 174 28.98 -4.35 -1.80
CA GLY A 174 30.42 -4.21 -1.66
C GLY A 174 31.12 -5.55 -1.89
N MET A 175 32.15 -5.55 -2.75
CA MET A 175 33.07 -6.68 -2.87
C MET A 175 33.71 -6.93 -1.49
N VAL A 176 33.44 -8.09 -0.89
CA VAL A 176 34.16 -8.53 0.30
C VAL A 176 35.64 -8.66 -0.08
N GLN A 177 36.53 -7.92 0.58
CA GLN A 177 37.98 -8.04 0.35
C GLN A 177 38.39 -9.49 0.59
N GLY A 178 38.95 -10.13 -0.45
CA GLY A 178 39.39 -11.51 -0.41
C GLY A 178 40.36 -11.75 0.75
N THR A 179 40.01 -12.68 1.63
CA THR A 179 40.85 -13.20 2.70
C THR A 179 42.17 -13.68 2.10
N ARG A 180 43.28 -12.97 2.33
CA ARG A 180 44.62 -13.47 2.02
C ARG A 180 44.86 -14.71 2.88
N LYS A 181 44.87 -15.90 2.27
CA LYS A 181 45.38 -17.13 2.89
C LYS A 181 46.88 -16.98 3.09
N ASN A 182 47.32 -16.77 4.33
CA ASN A 182 48.73 -16.89 4.69
C ASN A 182 49.09 -18.39 4.73
N ASN A 183 49.85 -18.84 3.74
CA ASN A 183 50.39 -20.19 3.66
C ASN A 183 51.66 -20.26 4.52
N THR A 184 51.56 -20.72 5.77
CA THR A 184 52.72 -21.04 6.60
C THR A 184 53.39 -22.30 6.05
N LYS A 185 54.49 -22.08 5.33
CA LYS A 185 55.42 -23.14 4.92
C LYS A 185 55.97 -23.85 6.16
N ASN A 186 55.75 -25.15 6.16
CA ASN A 186 56.42 -26.16 6.94
C ASN A 186 57.93 -26.14 6.64
N LEU A 187 58.76 -25.68 7.57
CA LEU A 187 60.21 -25.86 7.58
C LEU A 187 60.73 -25.85 9.03
N ALA A 188 60.89 -27.05 9.60
CA ALA A 188 62.04 -27.43 10.43
C ALA A 188 61.85 -28.86 10.95
N GLN A 189 61.96 -29.83 10.05
CA GLN A 189 62.44 -31.16 10.38
C GLN A 189 63.78 -31.29 9.65
N HIS A 190 64.88 -31.18 10.38
CA HIS A 190 66.09 -31.96 10.13
C HIS A 190 66.94 -32.03 11.40
N SER A 191 67.10 -33.27 11.84
CA SER A 191 68.05 -33.81 12.80
C SER A 191 69.48 -33.31 12.58
N ASN A 192 70.17 -32.89 13.64
CA ASN A 192 71.29 -33.59 14.28
C ASN A 192 71.82 -32.83 15.48
#